data_AF-A0AAD5DCC8-F1
#
_entry.id   AF-A0AAD5DCC8-F1
#
_cell.length_a   1.000
_cell.length_b   1.000
_cell.length_c   1.000
_cell.angle_alpha   90.00
_cell.angle_beta   90.00
_cell.angle_gamma   90.00
#
_symmetry.space_group_name_H-M   'P 1'
#
loop_
_entity.id
_entity.type
_entity.pdbx_description
1 polymer ?
#
loop_
_entity_poly.entity_id
_entity_poly.type
_entity_poly.pdbx_seq_one_letter_code
_entity_poly.pdbx_strand_id
1 'polypeptide(L)'
;MAIQTVWMEVENQKFDRASWKLMEIAMHRVRGGPELVAEYEKKLSDVLDVYEQRLTVNKYLAGDSFTLADLHHLPNINFLMETRVRRLFEARPRVRAWVADITSRPAWKKVMSLPPYW
;
A
#
# COMPACT_ATOMS: atom_id res chain seq x y z
N MET A 1 0.49 -7.89 -19.88
CA MET A 1 1.78 -7.19 -19.67
C MET A 1 1.61 -5.67 -19.59
N ALA A 2 1.05 -4.97 -20.58
CA ALA A 2 0.92 -3.50 -20.53
C ALA A 2 0.16 -2.95 -19.30
N ILE A 3 -0.99 -3.53 -18.95
CA ILE A 3 -1.79 -3.06 -17.78
C ILE A 3 -1.06 -3.27 -16.45
N GLN A 4 -0.28 -4.34 -16.32
CA GLN A 4 0.53 -4.59 -15.12
C GLN A 4 1.59 -3.51 -14.97
N THR A 5 2.31 -3.18 -16.05
CA THR A 5 3.32 -2.11 -16.03
C THR A 5 2.70 -0.77 -15.64
N VAL A 6 1.49 -0.44 -16.11
CA VAL A 6 0.79 0.78 -15.70
C VAL A 6 0.58 0.82 -14.19
N TRP A 7 0.08 -0.25 -13.58
CA TRP A 7 -0.17 -0.26 -12.12
C TRP A 7 1.10 -0.34 -11.29
N MET A 8 2.18 -0.93 -11.82
CA MET A 8 3.51 -0.83 -11.22
C MET A 8 4.04 0.61 -11.24
N GLU A 9 3.83 1.37 -12.33
CA GLU A 9 4.23 2.79 -12.36
C GLU A 9 3.35 3.66 -11.45
N VAL A 10 2.06 3.35 -11.31
CA VAL A 10 1.19 4.02 -10.35
C VAL A 10 1.66 3.74 -8.92
N GLU A 11 2.06 2.50 -8.62
CA GLU A 11 2.69 2.14 -7.34
C GLU A 11 3.92 3.02 -7.08
N ASN A 12 4.93 2.92 -7.94
CA ASN A 12 6.22 3.60 -7.81
C ASN A 12 6.11 5.14 -7.75
N GLN A 13 5.27 5.74 -8.60
CA GLN A 13 5.23 7.20 -8.73
C GLN A 13 4.24 7.88 -7.79
N LYS A 14 3.21 7.17 -7.32
CA LYS A 14 2.10 7.76 -6.55
C LYS A 14 2.00 7.16 -5.16
N PHE A 15 1.88 5.83 -5.07
CA PHE A 15 1.70 5.15 -3.79
C PHE A 15 2.99 5.16 -2.97
N ASP A 16 4.12 4.73 -3.53
CA ASP A 16 5.39 4.60 -2.83
C ASP A 16 5.83 5.95 -2.25
N ARG A 17 5.85 7.02 -3.06
CA ARG A 17 6.23 8.36 -2.59
C ARG A 17 5.45 8.84 -1.36
N ALA A 18 4.15 8.54 -1.30
CA ALA A 18 3.32 8.95 -0.17
C ALA A 18 3.49 8.02 1.03
N SER A 19 3.43 6.71 0.78
CA SER A 19 3.54 5.68 1.82
C SER A 19 4.93 5.66 2.47
N TRP A 20 6.00 5.72 1.68
CA TRP A 20 7.38 5.78 2.14
C TRP A 20 7.63 6.97 3.06
N LYS A 21 7.14 8.17 2.69
CA LYS A 21 7.31 9.36 3.55
C LYS A 21 6.62 9.17 4.90
N LEU A 22 5.41 8.60 4.92
CA LEU A 22 4.70 8.29 6.16
C LEU A 22 5.47 7.24 7.00
N MET A 23 6.09 6.25 6.37
CA MET A 23 6.97 5.29 7.04
C MET A 23 8.20 5.95 7.64
N GLU A 24 8.90 6.81 6.89
CA GLU A 24 10.07 7.54 7.39
C GLU A 24 9.74 8.38 8.64
N ILE A 25 8.59 9.04 8.64
CA ILE A 25 8.09 9.79 9.79
C ILE A 25 7.81 8.85 10.97
N ALA A 26 7.09 7.76 10.74
CA ALA A 26 6.73 6.79 11.78
C ALA A 26 7.95 6.05 12.36
N MET A 27 9.01 5.86 11.56
CA MET A 27 10.30 5.31 11.99
C MET A 27 11.22 6.35 12.63
N HIS A 28 10.77 7.60 12.80
CA HIS A 28 11.57 8.73 13.28
C HIS A 28 12.84 9.01 12.44
N ARG A 29 12.89 8.56 11.18
CA ARG A 29 13.99 8.85 10.24
C ARG A 29 13.92 10.28 9.72
N VAL A 30 12.71 10.85 9.69
CA VAL A 30 12.45 12.25 9.33
C VAL A 30 11.57 12.86 10.40
N ARG A 31 11.84 14.11 10.78
CA ARG A 31 10.98 14.86 11.71
C ARG A 31 9.65 15.17 11.02
N GLY A 32 8.57 14.49 11.42
CA GLY A 32 7.23 14.76 10.91
C GLY A 32 6.44 15.63 11.88
N GLY A 33 6.09 16.85 11.46
CA GLY A 33 5.09 17.67 12.13
C GLY A 33 3.67 17.28 11.69
N PRO A 34 2.63 17.67 12.45
CA PRO A 34 1.23 17.35 12.12
C PRO A 34 0.82 17.75 10.70
N GLU A 35 1.31 18.89 10.21
CA GLU A 35 1.01 19.38 8.84
C GLU A 35 1.59 18.47 7.77
N LEU A 36 2.85 18.04 7.91
CA LEU A 36 3.50 17.14 6.96
C LEU A 36 2.82 15.76 6.96
N VAL A 37 2.45 15.25 8.14
CA VAL A 37 1.69 14.00 8.23
C VAL A 37 0.36 14.14 7.51
N ALA A 38 -0.40 15.22 7.77
CA ALA A 38 -1.68 15.45 7.13
C ALA A 38 -1.57 15.59 5.59
N GLU A 39 -0.53 16.26 5.10
CA GLU A 39 -0.26 16.39 3.67
C GLU A 39 -0.09 15.02 2.99
N TYR A 40 0.74 14.15 3.57
CA TYR A 40 1.04 12.86 3.00
C TYR A 40 -0.06 11.82 3.23
N GLU A 41 -0.80 11.91 4.35
CA GLU A 41 -2.03 11.15 4.53
C GLU A 41 -3.09 11.53 3.49
N LYS A 42 -3.23 12.82 3.15
CA LYS A 42 -4.10 13.25 2.06
C LYS A 42 -3.65 12.69 0.71
N LYS A 43 -2.35 12.79 0.38
CA LYS A 43 -1.81 12.22 -0.88
C LYS A 43 -2.05 10.72 -0.98
N LEU A 44 -1.82 9.99 0.11
CA LEU A 44 -2.10 8.55 0.16
C LEU A 44 -3.60 8.27 0.03
N SER A 45 -4.44 9.03 0.72
CA SER A 45 -5.90 8.94 0.62
C SER A 45 -6.39 9.10 -0.82
N ASP A 46 -5.91 10.13 -1.54
CA ASP A 46 -6.29 10.39 -2.94
C ASP A 46 -5.91 9.19 -3.85
N VAL A 47 -4.76 8.56 -3.61
CA VAL A 47 -4.34 7.33 -4.35
C VAL A 47 -5.24 6.15 -4.01
N LEU A 48 -5.56 5.96 -2.73
CA LEU A 48 -6.42 4.87 -2.29
C LEU A 48 -7.87 5.00 -2.81
N ASP A 49 -8.36 6.22 -3.05
CA ASP A 49 -9.67 6.44 -3.69
C ASP A 49 -9.68 5.92 -5.14
N VAL A 50 -8.59 6.12 -5.89
CA VAL A 50 -8.43 5.53 -7.22
C VAL A 50 -8.39 4.00 -7.13
N TYR A 51 -7.74 3.46 -6.11
CA TYR A 51 -7.67 2.00 -5.91
C TYR A 51 -9.03 1.41 -5.57
N GLU A 52 -9.81 2.08 -4.72
CA GLU A 52 -11.18 1.65 -4.36
C GLU A 52 -12.08 1.53 -5.60
N GLN A 53 -12.00 2.52 -6.50
CA GLN A 53 -12.72 2.48 -7.77
C GLN A 53 -12.19 1.35 -8.67
N ARG A 54 -10.87 1.19 -8.78
CA ARG A 54 -10.24 0.15 -9.60
C ARG A 54 -10.64 -1.26 -9.14
N LEU A 55 -10.64 -1.50 -7.83
CA LEU A 55 -10.95 -2.77 -7.19
C LEU A 55 -12.45 -3.08 -7.14
N THR A 56 -13.29 -2.13 -7.56
CA THR A 56 -14.70 -2.41 -7.84
C THR A 56 -14.87 -3.18 -9.17
N VAL A 57 -13.97 -2.95 -10.12
CA VAL A 57 -14.03 -3.54 -11.47
C VAL A 57 -13.20 -4.82 -11.57
N ASN A 58 -12.07 -4.90 -10.84
CA ASN A 58 -11.13 -6.01 -10.91
C ASN A 58 -10.82 -6.53 -9.51
N LYS A 59 -10.49 -7.81 -9.38
CA LYS A 59 -10.09 -8.38 -8.08
C LYS A 59 -8.75 -7.81 -7.55
N TYR A 60 -7.82 -7.50 -8.46
CA TYR A 60 -6.49 -6.96 -8.19
C TYR A 60 -6.22 -5.74 -9.08
N LEU A 61 -5.14 -5.00 -8.84
CA LEU A 61 -4.89 -3.75 -9.55
C LEU A 61 -4.74 -3.96 -11.06
N ALA A 62 -4.01 -5.00 -11.47
CA ALA A 62 -3.77 -5.31 -12.88
C ALA A 62 -4.87 -6.16 -13.55
N GLY A 63 -5.88 -6.64 -12.83
CA GLY A 63 -6.92 -7.53 -13.36
C GLY A 63 -7.39 -8.56 -12.33
N ASP A 64 -7.78 -9.75 -12.76
CA ASP A 64 -8.36 -10.77 -11.88
C ASP A 64 -7.35 -11.68 -11.16
N SER A 65 -6.07 -11.56 -11.51
CA SER A 65 -4.98 -12.33 -10.94
C SER A 65 -3.99 -11.43 -10.20
N PHE A 66 -3.41 -11.95 -9.12
CA PHE A 66 -2.32 -11.31 -8.39
C PHE A 66 -1.08 -11.17 -9.28
N THR A 67 -0.49 -9.98 -9.32
CA THR A 67 0.71 -9.70 -10.14
C THR A 67 1.77 -8.93 -9.35
N LEU A 68 2.89 -8.58 -10.00
CA LEU A 68 3.89 -7.68 -9.41
C LEU A 68 3.30 -6.32 -9.04
N ALA A 69 2.26 -5.88 -9.77
CA ALA A 69 1.58 -4.62 -9.46
C ALA A 69 0.90 -4.64 -8.09
N ASP A 70 0.58 -5.81 -7.53
CA ASP A 70 0.03 -5.93 -6.17
C ASP A 70 1.13 -6.27 -5.15
N LEU A 71 2.11 -7.06 -5.58
CA LEU A 71 3.22 -7.50 -4.74
C LEU A 71 4.07 -6.33 -4.25
N HIS A 72 4.34 -5.34 -5.11
CA HIS A 72 5.22 -4.22 -4.78
C HIS A 72 4.70 -3.34 -3.63
N HIS A 73 3.39 -3.32 -3.40
CA HIS A 73 2.80 -2.57 -2.28
C HIS A 73 3.02 -3.21 -0.91
N LEU A 74 3.28 -4.54 -0.86
CA LEU A 74 3.26 -5.32 0.38
C LEU A 74 4.18 -4.76 1.49
N PRO A 75 5.45 -4.39 1.23
CA PRO A 75 6.34 -3.90 2.29
C PRO A 75 5.78 -2.65 2.99
N ASN A 76 5.34 -1.66 2.21
CA ASN A 76 4.87 -0.40 2.76
C ASN A 76 3.49 -0.56 3.43
N ILE A 77 2.58 -1.32 2.82
CA ILE A 77 1.27 -1.61 3.40
C ILE A 77 1.44 -2.32 4.74
N ASN A 78 2.26 -3.37 4.81
CA ASN A 78 2.43 -4.15 6.02
C ASN A 78 2.92 -3.29 7.19
N PHE A 79 3.89 -2.39 6.94
CA PHE A 79 4.34 -1.46 7.97
C PHE A 79 3.24 -0.46 8.35
N LEU A 80 2.60 0.18 7.38
CA LEU A 80 1.60 1.22 7.65
C LEU A 80 0.35 0.69 8.38
N MET A 81 0.01 -0.59 8.20
CA MET A 81 -1.06 -1.27 8.92
C MET A 81 -0.81 -1.35 10.44
N GLU A 82 0.45 -1.30 10.89
CA GLU A 82 0.85 -1.24 12.29
C GLU A 82 0.86 0.20 12.86
N THR A 83 0.44 1.19 12.08
CA THR A 83 0.41 2.61 12.47
C THR A 83 -1.01 3.18 12.47
N ARG A 84 -1.16 4.45 12.86
CA ARG A 84 -2.44 5.18 12.76
C ARG A 84 -2.89 5.39 11.30
N VAL A 85 -1.99 5.26 10.32
CA VAL A 85 -2.32 5.40 8.89
C VAL A 85 -3.21 4.27 8.41
N ARG A 86 -3.25 3.12 9.10
CA ARG A 86 -4.13 1.97 8.79
C ARG A 86 -5.59 2.37 8.53
N ARG A 87 -6.07 3.42 9.22
CA ARG A 87 -7.43 3.96 9.06
C ARG A 87 -7.76 4.36 7.61
N LEU A 88 -6.77 4.77 6.82
CA LEU A 88 -6.97 5.14 5.42
C LEU A 88 -7.26 3.91 4.56
N PHE A 89 -6.66 2.77 4.86
CA PHE A 89 -6.94 1.51 4.16
C PHE A 89 -8.28 0.93 4.62
N GLU A 90 -8.55 0.94 5.93
CA GLU A 90 -9.76 0.35 6.52
C GLU A 90 -11.06 1.10 6.17
N ALA A 91 -10.96 2.41 5.89
CA ALA A 91 -12.10 3.23 5.48
C ALA A 91 -12.64 2.89 4.08
N ARG A 92 -11.92 2.07 3.31
CA ARG A 92 -12.20 1.74 1.91
C ARG A 92 -12.43 0.24 1.77
N PRO A 93 -13.69 -0.24 1.67
CA PRO A 93 -13.99 -1.67 1.74
C PRO A 93 -13.28 -2.55 0.71
N ARG A 94 -13.14 -2.10 -0.54
CA ARG A 94 -12.44 -2.89 -1.58
C ARG A 94 -10.94 -2.89 -1.37
N VAL A 95 -10.35 -1.75 -1.03
CA VAL A 95 -8.93 -1.65 -0.63
C VAL A 95 -8.67 -2.54 0.59
N ARG A 96 -9.49 -2.46 1.64
CA ARG A 96 -9.35 -3.28 2.84
C ARG A 96 -9.38 -4.77 2.51
N ALA A 97 -10.32 -5.20 1.66
CA ALA A 97 -10.41 -6.59 1.23
C ALA A 97 -9.18 -7.03 0.40
N TRP A 98 -8.72 -6.17 -0.51
CA TRP A 98 -7.50 -6.40 -1.30
C TRP A 98 -6.26 -6.51 -0.39
N VAL A 99 -6.08 -5.60 0.57
CA VAL A 99 -5.00 -5.65 1.56
C VAL A 99 -5.02 -6.96 2.34
N ALA A 100 -6.19 -7.37 2.82
CA ALA A 100 -6.34 -8.63 3.54
C ALA A 100 -5.97 -9.83 2.67
N ASP A 101 -6.37 -9.84 1.40
CA ASP A 101 -6.05 -10.92 0.47
C ASP A 101 -4.54 -10.99 0.19
N ILE A 102 -3.90 -9.89 -0.24
CA ILE A 102 -2.48 -9.88 -0.62
C ILE A 102 -1.55 -10.18 0.56
N THR A 103 -1.89 -9.73 1.77
CA THR A 103 -1.08 -10.00 2.98
C THR A 103 -1.30 -11.40 3.55
N SER A 104 -2.44 -12.05 3.23
CA SER A 104 -2.70 -13.42 3.67
C SER A 104 -1.90 -14.48 2.90
N ARG A 105 -1.28 -14.11 1.77
CA ARG A 105 -0.61 -15.03 0.85
C ARG A 105 0.54 -15.77 1.53
N PRO A 106 0.69 -17.10 1.33
CA PRO A 106 1.74 -17.89 1.97
C PRO A 106 3.16 -17.35 1.76
N ALA A 107 3.46 -16.83 0.56
CA ALA A 107 4.75 -16.23 0.26
C ALA A 107 5.03 -14.97 1.12
N TRP A 108 4.03 -14.10 1.31
CA TRP A 108 4.18 -12.92 2.17
C TRP A 108 4.31 -13.31 3.64
N LYS A 109 3.48 -14.26 4.10
CA LYS A 109 3.61 -14.80 5.47
C LYS A 109 5.00 -15.39 5.73
N LYS A 110 5.59 -16.06 4.73
CA LYS A 110 6.97 -16.54 4.81
C LYS A 110 7.94 -15.38 5.01
N VAL A 111 7.86 -14.31 4.21
CA VAL A 111 8.68 -13.10 4.39
C VAL A 111 8.52 -12.51 5.80
N MET A 112 7.28 -12.40 6.30
CA MET A 112 7.03 -11.88 7.65
C MET A 112 7.52 -12.78 8.79
N SER A 113 7.79 -14.07 8.50
CA SER A 113 8.40 -15.00 9.45
C SER A 113 9.93 -15.03 9.38
N LEU A 114 10.53 -14.32 8.41
CA LEU A 114 11.97 -14.23 8.32
C LEU A 114 12.52 -13.35 9.46
N PRO A 115 13.73 -13.65 9.96
CA PRO A 115 14.41 -12.75 10.87
C PRO A 115 14.63 -11.39 10.17
N PRO A 116 14.82 -10.27 10.89
CA PRO A 116 14.90 -8.90 10.35
C PRO A 116 15.96 -8.62 9.26
N TYR A 117 16.67 -9.64 8.77
CA TYR A 117 17.81 -9.55 7.85
C TYR A 117 17.74 -10.58 6.70
N TRP A 118 16.55 -11.15 6.39
CA TRP A 118 16.36 -12.14 5.31
C TRP A 118 15.06 -11.90 4.52
#